data_AF-A0A9X5XBP1-F1
#
_entry.id   AF-A0A9X5XBP1-F1
#
_cell.length_a   1.000
_cell.length_b   1.000
_cell.length_c   1.000
_cell.angle_alpha   90.00
_cell.angle_beta   90.00
_cell.angle_gamma   90.00
#
_symmetry.space_group_name_H-M   'P 1'
#
loop_
_entity.id
_entity.type
_entity.pdbx_description
1 polymer ?
#
loop_
_entity_poly.entity_id
_entity_poly.type
_entity_poly.pdbx_seq_one_letter_code
_entity_poly.pdbx_strand_id
1 'polypeptide(L)'
;VRTAITGSGFCQDTKPYTVYTVTRFDRPFTTSGTWNGDTVTEGSKESVSVGRNGAFVRFDTTKDRTVEATTALSYVDARGAALNLRSEGGRSFDAVRSQAHRTWEDRLDDVRAQGGGDTLRRTFYSSLYRSFLAPNIGSDADGRYTGWDQRVHRAQGFTYYQNWSLWDTYRTQSQLLSLLAPREARDMAISVIKIDEDSGWLPKWGYGTVETNIMTGDPVTPFLTNAYQQGLLKGYEE
;
A
#
# COMPACT_ATOMS: atom_id res chain seq x y z
N VAL A 1 1.94 -19.04 6.49
CA VAL A 1 0.64 -19.12 5.81
C VAL A 1 0.72 -18.25 4.57
N ARG A 2 0.29 -18.74 3.41
CA ARG A 2 0.24 -17.95 2.16
C ARG A 2 -1.22 -17.75 1.78
N THR A 3 -1.57 -16.55 1.32
CA THR A 3 -2.94 -16.26 0.83
C THR A 3 -2.90 -15.53 -0.49
N ALA A 4 -3.93 -15.72 -1.30
CA ALA A 4 -4.26 -14.90 -2.46
C ALA A 4 -5.69 -14.41 -2.24
N ILE A 5 -5.87 -13.11 -2.14
CA ILE A 5 -7.14 -12.46 -1.83
C ILE A 5 -7.54 -11.67 -3.06
N THR A 6 -8.59 -12.12 -3.75
CA THR A 6 -9.14 -11.40 -4.90
C THR A 6 -10.29 -10.53 -4.43
N GLY A 7 -10.11 -9.22 -4.56
CA GLY A 7 -11.13 -8.22 -4.28
C GLY A 7 -11.62 -7.57 -5.57
N SER A 8 -12.84 -7.05 -5.53
CA SER A 8 -13.38 -6.17 -6.57
C SER A 8 -14.34 -5.19 -5.91
N GLY A 9 -14.52 -4.05 -6.56
CA GLY A 9 -15.47 -3.03 -6.16
C GLY A 9 -14.92 -2.01 -5.17
N PHE A 10 -15.35 -0.77 -5.36
CA PHE A 10 -15.22 0.35 -4.43
C PHE A 10 -16.31 1.36 -4.80
N CYS A 11 -17.36 1.44 -3.99
CA CYS A 11 -18.62 2.18 -4.26
C CYS A 11 -19.41 1.75 -5.51
N GLN A 12 -18.78 1.04 -6.45
CA GLN A 12 -19.36 0.40 -7.63
C GLN A 12 -18.49 -0.79 -8.07
N ASP A 13 -18.96 -1.57 -9.04
CA ASP A 13 -18.21 -2.71 -9.58
C ASP A 13 -16.94 -2.27 -10.32
N THR A 14 -15.86 -3.01 -10.11
CA THR A 14 -14.57 -2.79 -10.78
C THR A 14 -14.05 -4.11 -11.32
N LYS A 15 -13.02 -4.06 -12.18
CA LYS A 15 -12.22 -5.25 -12.46
C LYS A 15 -11.68 -5.84 -11.14
N PRO A 16 -11.56 -7.16 -11.02
CA PRO A 16 -10.96 -7.78 -9.85
C PRO A 16 -9.45 -7.50 -9.83
N TYR A 17 -8.90 -7.38 -8.63
CA TYR A 17 -7.46 -7.35 -8.37
C TYR A 17 -7.13 -8.39 -7.30
N THR A 18 -5.91 -8.91 -7.31
CA THR A 18 -5.46 -9.91 -6.34
C THR A 18 -4.31 -9.38 -5.50
N VAL A 19 -4.41 -9.55 -4.18
CA VAL A 19 -3.32 -9.30 -3.24
C VAL A 19 -2.83 -10.64 -2.71
N TYR A 20 -1.54 -10.88 -2.88
CA TYR A 20 -0.85 -12.04 -2.34
C TYR A 20 -0.24 -11.69 -1.01
N THR A 21 -0.36 -12.57 -0.01
CA THR A 21 0.31 -12.37 1.28
C THR A 21 1.08 -13.61 1.73
N VAL A 22 2.09 -13.38 2.56
CA VAL A 22 2.76 -14.43 3.33
C VAL A 22 2.90 -13.98 4.78
N THR A 23 2.37 -14.79 5.69
CA THR A 23 2.49 -14.60 7.13
C THR A 23 3.43 -15.66 7.72
N ARG A 24 4.47 -15.22 8.43
CA ARG A 24 5.36 -16.04 9.24
C ARG A 24 5.08 -15.81 10.72
N PHE A 25 5.17 -16.88 11.51
CA PHE A 25 5.02 -16.81 12.96
C PHE A 25 6.37 -17.10 13.63
N ASP A 26 6.55 -16.57 14.84
CA ASP A 26 7.76 -16.74 15.66
C ASP A 26 7.96 -18.16 16.20
N ARG A 27 6.92 -18.99 16.16
CA ARG A 27 6.91 -20.34 16.74
C ARG A 27 6.15 -21.34 15.85
N PRO A 28 6.44 -22.66 16.00
CA PRO A 28 5.76 -23.69 15.23
C PRO A 28 4.28 -23.83 15.62
N PHE A 29 3.49 -24.36 14.68
CA PHE A 29 2.09 -24.71 14.94
C PHE A 29 2.02 -26.06 15.66
N THR A 30 1.17 -26.15 16.69
CA THR A 30 0.79 -27.44 17.30
C THR A 30 -0.25 -28.15 16.44
N THR A 31 -1.17 -27.39 15.87
CA THR A 31 -2.22 -27.86 14.97
C THR A 31 -2.44 -26.80 13.90
N SER A 32 -2.82 -27.23 12.69
CA SER A 32 -3.21 -26.32 11.61
C SER A 32 -4.29 -26.98 10.77
N GLY A 33 -5.12 -26.19 10.12
CA GLY A 33 -6.05 -26.70 9.12
C GLY A 33 -6.65 -25.56 8.31
N THR A 34 -7.63 -25.90 7.50
CA THR A 34 -8.37 -24.92 6.70
C THR A 34 -9.86 -25.01 6.95
N TRP A 35 -10.58 -23.99 6.50
CA TRP A 35 -12.03 -23.98 6.55
C TRP A 35 -12.62 -23.46 5.24
N ASN A 36 -13.83 -23.93 4.92
CA ASN A 36 -14.64 -23.49 3.78
C ASN A 36 -16.12 -23.48 4.21
N GLY A 37 -16.76 -22.32 4.14
CA GLY A 37 -18.05 -22.08 4.77
C GLY A 37 -17.97 -22.37 6.28
N ASP A 38 -18.78 -23.32 6.73
CA ASP A 38 -18.83 -23.77 8.13
C ASP A 38 -18.08 -25.09 8.36
N THR A 39 -17.42 -25.62 7.33
CA THR A 39 -16.64 -26.88 7.44
C THR A 39 -15.19 -26.59 7.78
N VAL A 40 -14.70 -27.15 8.88
CA VAL A 40 -13.30 -27.09 9.32
C VAL A 40 -12.64 -28.44 9.05
N THR A 41 -11.47 -28.42 8.40
CA THR A 41 -10.68 -29.61 8.11
C THR A 41 -9.30 -29.47 8.73
N GLU A 42 -9.12 -30.09 9.90
CA GLU A 42 -7.81 -30.19 10.56
C GLU A 42 -6.81 -30.94 9.69
N GLY A 43 -5.54 -30.55 9.73
CA GLY A 43 -4.46 -31.13 8.93
C GLY A 43 -4.41 -30.64 7.48
N SER A 44 -5.52 -30.13 6.93
CA SER A 44 -5.55 -29.56 5.58
C SER A 44 -4.55 -28.42 5.43
N LYS A 45 -3.92 -28.35 4.25
CA LYS A 45 -2.87 -27.37 3.92
C LYS A 45 -3.33 -26.30 2.93
N GLU A 46 -4.51 -26.48 2.33
CA GLU A 46 -5.02 -25.62 1.27
C GLU A 46 -6.55 -25.54 1.32
N SER A 47 -7.08 -24.35 1.00
CA SER A 47 -8.50 -24.13 0.81
C SER A 47 -8.67 -23.07 -0.27
N VAL A 48 -9.28 -23.47 -1.39
CA VAL A 48 -9.60 -22.61 -2.54
C VAL A 48 -11.10 -22.68 -2.76
N SER A 49 -11.79 -21.57 -2.57
CA SER A 49 -13.24 -21.49 -2.70
C SER A 49 -13.66 -20.08 -3.07
N VAL A 50 -14.81 -19.95 -3.73
CA VAL A 50 -15.49 -18.66 -3.88
C VAL A 50 -16.30 -18.42 -2.60
N GLY A 51 -16.10 -17.27 -1.96
CA GLY A 51 -16.81 -16.89 -0.75
C GLY A 51 -15.97 -17.07 0.52
N ARG A 52 -16.61 -17.54 1.60
CA ARG A 52 -15.98 -17.62 2.93
C ARG A 52 -15.08 -18.85 3.04
N ASN A 53 -13.76 -18.65 2.99
CA ASN A 53 -12.77 -19.69 3.28
C ASN A 53 -11.51 -19.12 3.95
N GLY A 54 -10.67 -19.99 4.53
CA GLY A 54 -9.42 -19.56 5.15
C GLY A 54 -8.63 -20.67 5.82
N ALA A 55 -7.66 -20.27 6.65
CA ALA A 55 -6.80 -21.17 7.42
C ALA A 55 -6.89 -20.85 8.92
N PHE A 56 -6.66 -21.87 9.74
CA PHE A 56 -6.45 -21.71 11.18
C PHE A 56 -5.10 -22.34 11.58
N VAL A 57 -4.50 -21.76 12.62
CA VAL A 57 -3.27 -22.24 13.23
C VAL A 57 -3.42 -22.19 14.74
N ARG A 58 -2.88 -23.20 15.42
CA ARG A 58 -2.84 -23.30 16.88
C ARG A 58 -1.39 -23.31 17.34
N PHE A 59 -1.14 -22.69 18.49
CA PHE A 59 0.18 -22.59 19.10
C PHE A 59 0.14 -23.18 20.50
N ASP A 60 1.29 -23.66 20.98
CA ASP A 60 1.48 -23.89 22.42
C ASP A 60 1.76 -22.53 23.07
N THR A 61 0.86 -22.11 23.95
CA THR A 61 0.93 -20.85 24.71
C THR A 61 0.92 -21.07 26.22
N THR A 62 1.29 -22.28 26.67
CA THR A 62 1.29 -22.65 28.10
C THR A 62 2.35 -21.89 28.90
N LYS A 63 3.54 -21.67 28.32
CA LYS A 63 4.66 -20.94 28.96
C LYS A 63 4.76 -19.48 28.53
N ASP A 64 4.39 -19.18 27.29
CA ASP A 64 4.41 -17.83 26.71
C ASP A 64 3.16 -17.62 25.87
N ARG A 65 2.37 -16.59 26.23
CA ARG A 65 1.09 -16.28 25.59
C ARG A 65 1.19 -15.30 24.43
N THR A 66 2.36 -14.68 24.23
CA THR A 66 2.60 -13.79 23.10
C THR A 66 2.87 -14.65 21.86
N VAL A 67 2.32 -14.30 20.70
CA VAL A 67 2.68 -14.91 19.42
C VAL A 67 2.90 -13.79 18.43
N GLU A 68 4.11 -13.67 17.89
CA GLU A 68 4.40 -12.68 16.86
C GLU A 68 4.10 -13.22 15.46
N ALA A 69 3.45 -12.40 14.64
CA ALA A 69 3.18 -12.67 13.24
C ALA A 69 3.75 -11.54 12.36
N THR A 70 4.51 -11.91 11.33
CA THR A 70 4.99 -10.98 10.31
C THR A 70 4.31 -11.29 8.99
N THR A 71 3.55 -10.34 8.46
CA THR A 71 2.86 -10.46 7.17
C THR A 71 3.48 -9.50 6.16
N ALA A 72 3.80 -10.01 4.98
CA ALA A 72 4.13 -9.20 3.81
C ALA A 72 3.09 -9.41 2.71
N LEU A 73 2.88 -8.39 1.89
CA LEU A 73 1.95 -8.41 0.76
C LEU A 73 2.65 -8.11 -0.57
N SER A 74 1.99 -8.45 -1.68
CA SER A 74 2.35 -8.07 -3.04
C SER A 74 1.09 -8.03 -3.92
N TYR A 75 0.98 -7.02 -4.78
CA TYR A 75 -0.04 -6.95 -5.82
C TYR A 75 0.35 -7.70 -7.09
N VAL A 76 1.58 -8.25 -7.14
CA VAL A 76 2.14 -8.95 -8.31
C VAL A 76 1.92 -10.45 -8.20
N ASP A 77 2.56 -11.10 -7.22
CA ASP A 77 2.49 -12.54 -7.05
C ASP A 77 2.97 -13.00 -5.65
N ALA A 78 2.76 -14.29 -5.37
CA ALA A 78 3.22 -14.91 -4.12
C ALA A 78 4.76 -14.86 -3.95
N ARG A 79 5.52 -14.82 -5.05
CA ARG A 79 6.99 -14.68 -5.00
C ARG A 79 7.38 -13.28 -4.55
N GLY A 80 6.67 -12.25 -4.99
CA GLY A 80 6.78 -10.86 -4.59
C GLY A 80 6.56 -10.70 -3.10
N ALA A 81 5.44 -11.22 -2.58
CA ALA A 81 5.16 -11.18 -1.14
C ALA A 81 6.27 -11.87 -0.32
N ALA A 82 6.77 -13.01 -0.80
CA ALA A 82 7.89 -13.71 -0.17
C ALA A 82 9.22 -12.94 -0.26
N LEU A 83 9.45 -12.18 -1.32
CA LEU A 83 10.60 -11.31 -1.46
C LEU A 83 10.50 -10.14 -0.48
N ASN A 84 9.37 -9.43 -0.44
CA ASN A 84 9.12 -8.32 0.48
C ASN A 84 9.34 -8.76 1.93
N LEU A 85 8.84 -9.94 2.31
CA LEU A 85 9.09 -10.51 3.64
C LEU A 85 10.58 -10.74 3.93
N ARG A 86 11.37 -11.19 2.95
CA ARG A 86 12.81 -11.40 3.12
C ARG A 86 13.58 -10.07 3.20
N SER A 87 13.16 -9.06 2.45
CA SER A 87 13.82 -7.76 2.40
C SER A 87 13.58 -6.94 3.67
N GLU A 88 12.37 -6.97 4.23
CA GLU A 88 11.96 -6.04 5.28
C GLU A 88 11.59 -6.70 6.61
N GLY A 89 11.26 -8.00 6.57
CA GLY A 89 10.85 -8.79 7.73
C GLY A 89 12.02 -9.29 8.58
N GLY A 90 11.74 -10.26 9.46
CA GLY A 90 12.76 -10.96 10.27
C GLY A 90 13.24 -10.23 11.52
N ARG A 91 12.63 -9.09 11.87
CA ARG A 91 12.88 -8.33 13.09
C ARG A 91 11.76 -8.55 14.10
N SER A 92 12.07 -8.42 15.39
CA SER A 92 11.05 -8.51 16.45
C SER A 92 10.04 -7.36 16.36
N PHE A 93 8.86 -7.56 16.95
CA PHE A 93 7.84 -6.52 17.00
C PHE A 93 8.39 -5.18 17.55
N ASP A 94 9.11 -5.22 18.66
CA ASP A 94 9.67 -4.01 19.28
C ASP A 94 10.70 -3.31 18.39
N ALA A 95 11.55 -4.07 17.68
CA ALA A 95 12.53 -3.48 16.76
C ALA A 95 11.83 -2.77 15.59
N VAL A 96 10.78 -3.38 15.02
CA VAL A 96 9.97 -2.79 13.95
C VAL A 96 9.22 -1.56 14.47
N ARG A 97 8.60 -1.63 15.65
CA ARG A 97 7.91 -0.50 16.28
C ARG A 97 8.86 0.68 16.53
N SER A 98 10.03 0.43 17.10
CA SER A 98 11.02 1.47 17.37
C SER A 98 11.56 2.09 16.08
N GLN A 99 11.77 1.29 15.02
CA GLN A 99 12.15 1.85 13.72
C GLN A 99 11.03 2.72 13.14
N ALA A 100 9.79 2.22 13.12
CA ALA A 100 8.65 2.97 12.62
C ALA A 100 8.45 4.29 13.37
N HIS A 101 8.61 4.28 14.69
CA HIS A 101 8.56 5.50 15.50
C HIS A 101 9.63 6.51 15.06
N ARG A 102 10.89 6.10 14.91
CA ARG A 102 11.96 6.99 14.44
C ARG A 102 11.70 7.52 13.04
N THR A 103 11.28 6.67 12.10
CA THR A 103 10.92 7.10 10.75
C THR A 103 9.79 8.14 10.75
N TRP A 104 8.80 7.99 11.63
CA TRP A 104 7.75 8.99 11.77
C TRP A 104 8.20 10.28 12.45
N GLU A 105 9.03 10.21 13.49
CA GLU A 105 9.61 11.41 14.10
C GLU A 105 10.45 12.19 13.08
N ASP A 106 11.30 11.51 12.30
CA ASP A 106 12.11 12.13 11.25
C ASP A 106 11.23 12.79 10.18
N ARG A 107 10.16 12.11 9.74
CA ARG A 107 9.19 12.67 8.76
C ARG A 107 8.41 13.85 9.31
N LEU A 108 8.01 13.81 10.58
CA LEU A 108 7.23 14.90 11.16
C LEU A 108 8.10 16.12 11.51
N ASP A 109 9.41 15.95 11.68
CA ASP A 109 10.35 17.06 11.92
C ASP A 109 10.59 17.93 10.66
N ASP A 110 10.14 17.49 9.48
CA ASP A 110 10.13 18.30 8.25
C ASP A 110 9.38 19.64 8.42
N VAL A 111 8.44 19.72 9.37
CA VAL A 111 7.71 20.95 9.70
C VAL A 111 7.70 21.24 11.20
N ARG A 112 8.41 22.29 11.60
CA ARG A 112 8.47 22.74 13.00
C ARG A 112 7.45 23.83 13.28
N ALA A 113 6.31 23.45 13.85
CA ALA A 113 5.31 24.39 14.34
C ALA A 113 5.68 24.97 15.72
N GLN A 114 5.53 26.28 15.89
CA GLN A 114 5.75 27.00 17.16
C GLN A 114 4.45 27.67 17.63
N GLY A 115 4.29 27.82 18.94
CA GLY A 115 3.08 28.37 19.56
C GLY A 115 1.90 27.39 19.59
N GLY A 116 0.76 27.86 20.08
CA GLY A 116 -0.43 27.02 20.32
C GLY A 116 -0.30 26.13 21.55
N GLY A 117 -1.44 25.80 22.18
CA GLY A 117 -1.47 24.82 23.26
C GLY A 117 -1.33 23.38 22.76
N ASP A 118 -1.14 22.43 23.68
CA ASP A 118 -0.95 21.00 23.38
C ASP A 118 -2.02 20.43 22.43
N THR A 119 -3.27 20.88 22.55
CA THR A 119 -4.36 20.47 21.67
C THR A 119 -4.10 20.87 20.22
N LEU A 120 -3.70 22.11 19.96
CA LEU A 120 -3.43 22.57 18.59
C LEU A 120 -2.19 21.89 18.01
N ARG A 121 -1.15 21.70 18.83
CA ARG A 121 0.05 20.96 18.42
C ARG A 121 -0.29 19.52 18.04
N ARG A 122 -1.09 18.82 18.86
CA ARG A 122 -1.55 17.46 18.57
C ARG A 122 -2.38 17.40 17.29
N THR A 123 -3.31 18.33 17.09
CA THR A 123 -4.11 18.42 15.86
C THR A 123 -3.22 18.62 14.63
N PHE A 124 -2.24 19.52 14.71
CA PHE A 124 -1.33 19.79 13.60
C PHE A 124 -0.55 18.55 13.17
N TYR A 125 0.21 17.92 14.08
CA TYR A 125 1.01 16.75 13.74
C TYR A 125 0.15 15.52 13.40
N SER A 126 -1.04 15.43 13.97
CA SER A 126 -2.05 14.44 13.57
C SER A 126 -2.48 14.61 12.10
N SER A 127 -2.73 15.85 11.67
CA SER A 127 -3.09 16.14 10.28
C SER A 127 -1.92 15.92 9.32
N LEU A 128 -0.71 16.33 9.72
CA LEU A 128 0.51 16.11 8.94
C LEU A 128 0.83 14.62 8.76
N TYR A 129 0.70 13.81 9.82
CA TYR A 129 0.81 12.36 9.72
C TYR A 129 -0.18 11.79 8.69
N ARG A 130 -1.45 12.21 8.76
CA ARG A 130 -2.50 11.74 7.83
C ARG A 130 -2.23 12.13 6.38
N SER A 131 -1.60 13.28 6.13
CA SER A 131 -1.27 13.69 4.75
C SER A 131 -0.17 12.86 4.09
N PHE A 132 0.58 12.06 4.85
CA PHE A 132 1.61 11.16 4.31
C PHE A 132 1.16 9.70 4.15
N LEU A 133 -0.08 9.35 4.52
CA LEU A 133 -0.54 7.95 4.50
C LEU A 133 -0.91 7.43 3.10
N ALA A 134 -1.14 8.31 2.13
CA ALA A 134 -1.50 7.98 0.76
C ALA A 134 -0.97 9.05 -0.20
N PRO A 135 -0.74 8.75 -1.51
CA PRO A 135 -0.81 7.44 -2.16
C PRO A 135 0.14 6.38 -1.57
N ASN A 136 -0.11 5.11 -1.84
CA ASN A 136 0.66 3.99 -1.28
C ASN A 136 1.64 3.41 -2.30
N ILE A 137 2.77 2.90 -1.83
CA ILE A 137 3.70 2.14 -2.67
C ILE A 137 2.96 0.92 -3.23
N GLY A 138 2.95 0.79 -4.56
CA GLY A 138 2.34 -0.32 -5.31
C GLY A 138 3.34 -1.31 -5.89
N SER A 139 4.64 -0.97 -5.91
CA SER A 139 5.71 -1.86 -6.34
C SER A 139 6.23 -2.75 -5.21
N ASP A 140 6.62 -3.97 -5.56
CA ASP A 140 7.42 -4.86 -4.71
C ASP A 140 8.86 -4.34 -4.53
N ALA A 141 9.60 -4.93 -3.58
CA ALA A 141 11.00 -4.58 -3.29
C ALA A 141 11.96 -4.79 -4.48
N ASP A 142 11.58 -5.59 -5.49
CA ASP A 142 12.34 -5.70 -6.75
C ASP A 142 11.87 -4.72 -7.84
N GLY A 143 10.97 -3.80 -7.53
CA GLY A 143 10.43 -2.79 -8.44
C GLY A 143 9.33 -3.30 -9.36
N ARG A 144 8.91 -4.57 -9.29
CA ARG A 144 7.75 -5.06 -10.07
C ARG A 144 6.46 -4.48 -9.52
N TYR A 145 5.53 -4.16 -10.40
CA TYR A 145 4.16 -3.76 -10.03
C TYR A 145 3.17 -4.33 -11.05
N THR A 146 1.90 -4.41 -10.66
CA THR A 146 0.82 -4.80 -11.57
C THR A 146 0.18 -3.52 -12.12
N GLY A 147 0.26 -3.34 -13.44
CA GLY A 147 -0.33 -2.20 -14.14
C GLY A 147 -1.84 -2.31 -14.24
N TRP A 148 -2.48 -1.24 -14.71
CA TRP A 148 -3.94 -1.19 -14.86
C TRP A 148 -4.46 -2.06 -16.02
N ASP A 149 -3.56 -2.42 -16.95
CA ASP A 149 -3.75 -3.47 -17.96
C ASP A 149 -3.72 -4.90 -17.40
N GLN A 150 -3.53 -5.04 -16.08
CA GLN A 150 -3.39 -6.30 -15.36
C GLN A 150 -2.14 -7.10 -15.73
N ARG A 151 -1.13 -6.45 -16.32
CA ARG A 151 0.16 -7.07 -16.62
C ARG A 151 1.21 -6.65 -15.60
N VAL A 152 2.27 -7.45 -15.51
CA VAL A 152 3.40 -7.16 -14.64
C VAL A 152 4.36 -6.24 -15.37
N HIS A 153 4.62 -5.09 -14.77
CA HIS A 153 5.57 -4.08 -15.21
C HIS A 153 6.68 -3.92 -14.18
N ARG A 154 7.67 -3.06 -14.47
CA ARG A 154 8.81 -2.81 -13.59
C ARG A 154 9.16 -1.33 -13.56
N ALA A 155 9.11 -0.74 -12.37
CA ALA A 155 9.54 0.63 -12.14
C ALA A 155 11.07 0.72 -12.24
N GLN A 156 11.57 1.69 -13.00
CA GLN A 156 12.99 1.92 -13.22
C GLN A 156 13.32 3.37 -12.89
N GLY A 157 14.11 3.60 -11.83
CA GLY A 157 14.48 4.96 -11.41
C GLY A 157 13.36 5.76 -10.72
N PHE A 158 12.30 5.10 -10.27
CA PHE A 158 11.22 5.65 -9.45
C PHE A 158 10.54 4.52 -8.65
N THR A 159 9.83 4.88 -7.59
CA THR A 159 8.91 3.98 -6.86
C THR A 159 7.51 4.09 -7.44
N TYR A 160 6.86 2.98 -7.78
CA TYR A 160 5.49 3.03 -8.29
C TYR A 160 4.49 3.21 -7.13
N TYR A 161 3.59 4.19 -7.26
CA TYR A 161 2.51 4.48 -6.31
C TYR A 161 1.14 4.13 -6.88
N GLN A 162 0.19 3.86 -5.99
CA GLN A 162 -1.20 3.52 -6.28
C GLN A 162 -2.15 4.02 -5.18
N ASN A 163 -3.45 3.74 -5.33
CA ASN A 163 -4.55 4.24 -4.47
C ASN A 163 -4.73 5.76 -4.59
N TRP A 164 -5.41 6.17 -5.64
CA TRP A 164 -5.53 7.56 -6.07
C TRP A 164 -6.90 8.12 -5.72
N SER A 165 -6.98 9.12 -4.84
CA SER A 165 -8.22 9.87 -4.56
C SER A 165 -8.15 11.26 -5.19
N LEU A 166 -7.81 11.33 -6.49
CA LEU A 166 -7.35 12.59 -7.09
C LEU A 166 -8.37 13.70 -6.97
N TRP A 167 -9.67 13.39 -7.06
CA TRP A 167 -10.73 14.39 -6.88
C TRP A 167 -10.54 15.22 -5.62
N ASP A 168 -10.14 14.62 -4.50
CA ASP A 168 -9.86 15.34 -3.25
C ASP A 168 -8.46 15.93 -3.22
N THR A 169 -7.46 15.11 -3.56
CA THR A 169 -6.07 15.34 -3.21
C THR A 169 -5.37 16.35 -4.13
N TYR A 170 -5.91 16.62 -5.33
CA TYR A 170 -5.38 17.67 -6.21
C TYR A 170 -5.53 19.07 -5.60
N ARG A 171 -6.43 19.28 -4.63
CA ARG A 171 -6.76 20.61 -4.09
C ARG A 171 -5.71 21.13 -3.11
N THR A 172 -5.11 20.24 -2.32
CA THR A 172 -4.22 20.64 -1.21
C THR A 172 -3.09 19.64 -0.97
N GLN A 173 -3.39 18.34 -0.88
CA GLN A 173 -2.41 17.33 -0.47
C GLN A 173 -1.27 17.23 -1.48
N SER A 174 -1.56 17.25 -2.78
CA SER A 174 -0.54 17.10 -3.82
C SER A 174 0.49 18.22 -3.74
N GLN A 175 0.05 19.46 -3.56
CA GLN A 175 0.92 20.63 -3.38
C GLN A 175 1.75 20.54 -2.10
N LEU A 176 1.14 20.06 -1.02
CA LEU A 176 1.83 19.83 0.26
C LEU A 176 2.94 18.77 0.11
N LEU A 177 2.64 17.66 -0.56
CA LEU A 177 3.61 16.59 -0.80
C LEU A 177 4.74 17.06 -1.73
N SER A 178 4.45 17.84 -2.76
CA SER A 178 5.49 18.44 -3.60
C SER A 178 6.46 19.33 -2.82
N LEU A 179 5.97 20.03 -1.79
CA LEU A 179 6.80 20.89 -0.94
C LEU A 179 7.63 20.08 0.05
N LEU A 180 7.01 19.11 0.74
CA LEU A 180 7.62 18.42 1.87
C LEU A 180 8.33 17.11 1.49
N ALA A 181 7.87 16.45 0.43
CA ALA A 181 8.35 15.15 -0.03
C ALA A 181 8.51 15.13 -1.57
N PRO A 182 9.35 16.02 -2.16
CA PRO A 182 9.42 16.23 -3.60
C PRO A 182 9.86 14.98 -4.39
N ARG A 183 10.63 14.07 -3.78
CA ARG A 183 11.04 12.81 -4.43
C ARG A 183 9.85 11.86 -4.56
N GLU A 184 9.09 11.69 -3.48
CA GLU A 184 7.87 10.91 -3.48
C GLU A 184 6.81 11.53 -4.40
N ALA A 185 6.65 12.86 -4.38
CA ALA A 185 5.72 13.56 -5.26
C ALA A 185 6.09 13.38 -6.75
N ARG A 186 7.38 13.42 -7.09
CA ARG A 186 7.87 13.05 -8.43
C ARG A 186 7.47 11.63 -8.80
N ASP A 187 7.78 10.67 -7.93
CA ASP A 187 7.52 9.26 -8.19
C ASP A 187 6.01 8.98 -8.31
N MET A 188 5.17 9.68 -7.55
CA MET A 188 3.72 9.67 -7.68
C MET A 188 3.28 10.22 -9.05
N ALA A 189 3.82 11.35 -9.49
CA ALA A 189 3.47 11.93 -10.79
C ALA A 189 3.90 11.02 -11.96
N ILE A 190 5.09 10.42 -11.89
CA ILE A 190 5.55 9.42 -12.88
C ILE A 190 4.64 8.19 -12.86
N SER A 191 4.17 7.75 -11.69
CA SER A 191 3.24 6.61 -11.60
C SER A 191 1.92 6.88 -12.32
N VAL A 192 1.41 8.11 -12.26
CA VAL A 192 0.22 8.52 -13.02
C VAL A 192 0.46 8.48 -14.53
N ILE A 193 1.65 8.91 -15.00
CA ILE A 193 2.04 8.79 -16.41
C ILE A 193 2.12 7.32 -16.83
N LYS A 194 2.70 6.45 -15.99
CA LYS A 194 2.75 5.01 -16.27
C LYS A 194 1.38 4.35 -16.35
N ILE A 195 0.41 4.82 -15.58
CA ILE A 195 -0.97 4.33 -15.71
C ILE A 195 -1.52 4.62 -17.11
N ASP A 196 -1.25 5.82 -17.66
CA ASP A 196 -1.66 6.15 -19.03
C ASP A 196 -0.91 5.31 -20.07
N GLU A 197 0.42 5.18 -19.96
CA GLU A 197 1.21 4.34 -20.87
C GLU A 197 0.76 2.87 -20.87
N ASP A 198 0.51 2.31 -19.69
CA ASP A 198 0.19 0.90 -19.52
C ASP A 198 -1.26 0.61 -19.93
N SER A 199 -2.20 1.55 -19.70
CA SER A 199 -3.65 1.28 -19.84
C SER A 199 -4.42 2.14 -20.84
N GLY A 200 -3.82 3.21 -21.35
CA GLY A 200 -4.38 4.12 -22.37
C GLY A 200 -5.31 5.21 -21.85
N TRP A 201 -5.32 5.45 -20.53
CA TRP A 201 -6.15 6.46 -19.88
C TRP A 201 -5.60 6.81 -18.50
N LEU A 202 -5.79 8.07 -18.10
CA LEU A 202 -5.34 8.59 -16.81
C LEU A 202 -6.32 8.27 -15.67
N PRO A 203 -5.82 8.12 -14.43
CA PRO A 203 -6.65 7.83 -13.27
C PRO A 203 -7.52 9.03 -12.86
N LYS A 204 -8.72 8.78 -12.35
CA LYS A 204 -9.54 9.74 -11.60
C LYS A 204 -9.63 9.35 -10.14
N TRP A 205 -10.03 8.12 -9.89
CA TRP A 205 -10.12 7.55 -8.57
C TRP A 205 -9.71 6.07 -8.64
N GLY A 206 -8.44 5.80 -8.35
CA GLY A 206 -7.84 4.48 -8.49
C GLY A 206 -7.83 3.70 -7.18
N TYR A 207 -8.19 2.42 -7.23
CA TYR A 207 -8.08 1.50 -6.10
C TYR A 207 -7.21 0.30 -6.49
N GLY A 208 -6.03 0.16 -5.89
CA GLY A 208 -5.02 -0.80 -6.34
C GLY A 208 -4.70 -0.60 -7.82
N THR A 209 -4.99 -1.63 -8.61
CA THR A 209 -4.66 -1.71 -10.05
C THR A 209 -5.85 -1.40 -10.95
N VAL A 210 -6.90 -0.76 -10.43
CA VAL A 210 -8.13 -0.51 -11.19
C VAL A 210 -8.67 0.90 -10.99
N GLU A 211 -9.25 1.45 -12.06
CA GLU A 211 -10.04 2.69 -12.00
C GLU A 211 -11.43 2.41 -11.42
N THR A 212 -11.92 3.33 -10.61
CA THR A 212 -13.26 3.26 -10.02
C THR A 212 -14.22 4.28 -10.61
N ASN A 213 -13.77 5.26 -11.40
CA ASN A 213 -14.56 6.37 -11.97
C ASN A 213 -15.37 7.19 -10.95
N ILE A 214 -15.04 7.08 -9.66
CA ILE A 214 -15.73 7.80 -8.58
C ILE A 214 -15.42 9.30 -8.63
N MET A 215 -16.42 10.10 -8.25
CA MET A 215 -16.44 11.56 -8.34
C MET A 215 -16.46 12.13 -9.78
N THR A 216 -16.39 13.46 -9.89
CA THR A 216 -16.67 14.20 -11.13
C THR A 216 -15.44 14.95 -11.66
N GLY A 217 -15.53 15.42 -12.91
CA GLY A 217 -14.47 16.19 -13.54
C GLY A 217 -13.24 15.36 -13.89
N ASP A 218 -12.16 16.07 -14.15
CA ASP A 218 -10.87 15.52 -14.60
C ASP A 218 -9.73 16.01 -13.68
N PRO A 219 -9.65 15.48 -12.44
CA PRO A 219 -8.74 15.98 -11.40
C PRO A 219 -7.27 15.64 -11.66
N VAL A 220 -6.98 14.73 -12.59
CA VAL A 220 -5.61 14.39 -12.98
C VAL A 220 -4.95 15.49 -13.78
N THR A 221 -5.71 16.26 -14.56
CA THR A 221 -5.20 17.42 -15.30
C THR A 221 -4.55 18.47 -14.38
N PRO A 222 -5.24 19.02 -13.35
CA PRO A 222 -4.59 19.94 -12.42
C PRO A 222 -3.51 19.29 -11.56
N PHE A 223 -3.59 17.98 -11.27
CA PHE A 223 -2.54 17.24 -10.57
C PHE A 223 -1.22 17.22 -11.38
N LEU A 224 -1.25 16.75 -12.63
CA LEU A 224 -0.07 16.68 -13.49
C LEU A 224 0.45 18.07 -13.88
N THR A 225 -0.45 19.01 -14.16
CA THR A 225 -0.05 20.40 -14.45
C THR A 225 0.69 21.03 -13.26
N ASN A 226 0.25 20.76 -12.04
CA ASN A 226 0.95 21.24 -10.84
C ASN A 226 2.33 20.59 -10.69
N ALA A 227 2.42 19.27 -10.88
CA ALA A 227 3.69 18.54 -10.82
C ALA A 227 4.69 19.04 -11.88
N TYR A 228 4.21 19.31 -13.11
CA TYR A 228 5.00 19.90 -14.18
C TYR A 228 5.53 21.28 -13.81
N GLN A 229 4.66 22.19 -13.35
CA GLN A 229 5.05 23.56 -12.97
C GLN A 229 6.04 23.59 -11.80
N GLN A 230 6.00 22.59 -10.93
CA GLN A 230 6.92 22.44 -9.80
C GLN A 230 8.21 21.70 -10.17
N GLY A 231 8.40 21.34 -11.45
CA GLY A 231 9.61 20.71 -11.96
C GLY A 231 9.76 19.22 -11.60
N LEU A 232 8.68 18.57 -11.14
CA LEU A 232 8.70 17.16 -10.74
C LEU A 232 8.79 16.20 -11.94
N LEU A 233 8.34 16.65 -13.11
CA LEU A 233 8.25 15.83 -14.33
C LEU A 233 9.41 16.06 -15.31
N LYS A 234 10.59 16.48 -14.80
CA LYS A 234 11.77 16.63 -15.66
C LYS A 234 12.16 15.28 -16.29
N GLY A 235 12.24 15.24 -17.62
CA GLY A 235 12.47 14.03 -18.42
C GLY A 235 11.21 13.20 -18.72
N TYR A 236 10.03 13.73 -18.39
CA TYR A 236 8.70 13.13 -18.62
C TYR A 236 7.71 14.21 -19.10
N GLU A 237 8.19 15.17 -19.88
CA GLU A 237 7.41 16.32 -20.35
C GLU A 237 6.51 16.05 -21.58
N GLU A 238 6.84 15.02 -22.36
CA GLU A 238 6.08 14.55 -23.54
C GLU A 238 5.15 13.39 -23.17
#